data_AF-A0A357WV08-F1
#
_entry.id   AF-A0A357WV08-F1
#
_cell.length_a   1.000
_cell.length_b   1.000
_cell.length_c   1.000
_cell.angle_alpha   90.00
_cell.angle_beta   90.00
_cell.angle_gamma   90.00
#
_symmetry.space_group_name_H-M   'P 1'
#
loop_
_entity.id
_entity.type
_entity.pdbx_description
1 polymer ?
#
loop_
_entity_poly.entity_id
_entity_poly.type
_entity_poly.pdbx_seq_one_letter_code
_entity_poly.pdbx_strand_id
1 'polypeptide(L)'
;MMRELSLYILDIAQNSISAGASLIEISVEENTQSDFLTITITDNGCGMSSEQISLVTDPFYTTRTTRRVGLGLPLFRMAAEQAGGNLGIESVLGKGT
;
A
#
# COMPACT_ATOMS: atom_id res chain seq x y z
N MET A 1 -3.85 11.30 -13.15
CA MET A 1 -2.44 10.94 -12.89
C MET A 1 -1.91 11.47 -11.56
N MET A 2 -1.31 12.67 -11.40
CA MET A 2 -0.70 13.05 -10.10
C MET A 2 -1.69 13.08 -8.91
N ARG A 3 -2.92 13.55 -9.12
CA ARG A 3 -3.95 13.58 -8.07
C ARG A 3 -4.34 12.17 -7.61
N GLU A 4 -4.36 11.19 -8.50
CA GLU A 4 -4.69 9.80 -8.13
C GLU A 4 -3.57 9.17 -7.30
N LEU A 5 -2.31 9.42 -7.66
CA LEU A 5 -1.15 8.97 -6.88
C LEU A 5 -1.20 9.48 -5.43
N SER A 6 -1.49 10.78 -5.25
CA SER A 6 -1.62 11.36 -3.91
C SER A 6 -2.76 10.74 -3.07
N LEU A 7 -3.84 10.32 -3.73
CA LEU A 7 -4.96 9.66 -3.05
C LEU A 7 -4.63 8.22 -2.67
N TYR A 8 -3.87 7.49 -3.49
CA TYR A 8 -3.40 6.15 -3.15
C TYR A 8 -2.43 6.17 -1.96
N ILE A 9 -1.49 7.12 -1.95
CA ILE A 9 -0.57 7.32 -0.81
C ILE A 9 -1.36 7.62 0.47
N LEU A 10 -2.37 8.49 0.38
CA LEU A 10 -3.21 8.83 1.52
C LEU A 10 -4.01 7.63 2.04
N ASP A 11 -4.55 6.77 1.16
CA ASP A 11 -5.29 5.57 1.56
C ASP A 11 -4.39 4.58 2.29
N ILE A 12 -3.15 4.38 1.81
CA ILE A 12 -2.16 3.52 2.49
C ILE A 12 -1.78 4.11 3.85
N ALA A 13 -1.48 5.41 3.94
CA ALA A 13 -1.17 6.04 5.21
C ALA A 13 -2.34 5.91 6.22
N GLN A 14 -3.60 5.99 5.76
CA GLN A 14 -4.77 5.73 6.60
C GLN A 14 -4.88 4.27 7.06
N ASN A 15 -4.47 3.32 6.21
CA ASN A 15 -4.40 1.91 6.60
C ASN A 15 -3.36 1.70 7.69
N SER A 16 -2.18 2.32 7.59
CA SER A 16 -1.14 2.29 8.63
C SER A 16 -1.62 2.89 9.95
N ILE A 17 -2.33 4.03 9.93
CA ILE A 17 -2.95 4.61 11.15
C ILE A 17 -3.96 3.63 11.75
N SER A 18 -4.80 3.01 10.92
CA SER A 18 -5.80 2.04 11.38
C SER A 18 -5.17 0.77 11.96
N ALA A 19 -3.96 0.42 11.51
CA ALA A 19 -3.14 -0.66 12.04
C ALA A 19 -2.44 -0.30 13.37
N GLY A 20 -2.65 0.92 13.88
CA GLY A 20 -2.05 1.38 15.13
C GLY A 20 -0.61 1.86 15.00
N ALA A 21 -0.14 2.17 13.79
CA ALA A 21 1.18 2.74 13.59
C ALA A 21 1.32 4.08 14.31
N SER A 22 2.44 4.24 15.01
CA SER A 22 2.85 5.50 15.65
C SER A 22 3.85 6.29 14.80
N LEU A 23 4.49 5.62 13.85
CA LEU A 23 5.41 6.17 12.87
C LEU A 23 5.03 5.64 11.50
N ILE A 24 4.91 6.56 10.53
CA ILE A 24 4.71 6.27 9.13
C ILE A 24 5.74 7.11 8.37
N GLU A 25 6.62 6.44 7.65
CA GLU A 25 7.64 7.06 6.82
C GLU A 25 7.22 6.92 5.36
N ILE A 26 7.28 8.03 4.62
CA ILE A 26 6.98 8.06 3.19
C ILE A 26 8.21 8.63 2.50
N SER A 27 8.86 7.83 1.67
CA SER A 27 9.99 8.26 0.85
C SER A 27 9.60 8.24 -0.63
N VAL A 28 10.20 9.16 -1.38
CA VAL A 28 10.05 9.25 -2.83
C VAL A 28 11.46 9.35 -3.42
N GLU A 29 11.79 8.40 -4.27
CA GLU A 29 13.08 8.33 -4.97
C GLU A 29 12.83 8.35 -6.47
N GLU A 30 13.50 9.26 -7.16
CA GLU A 30 13.43 9.37 -8.62
C GLU A 30 14.75 8.87 -9.21
N ASN A 31 14.66 7.85 -10.08
CA ASN A 31 15.78 7.38 -10.88
C ASN A 31 15.56 7.75 -12.35
N THR A 32 16.17 8.87 -12.76
CA THR A 32 16.07 9.40 -14.12
C THR A 32 16.78 8.55 -15.18
N GLN A 33 17.71 7.67 -14.80
CA GLN A 33 18.39 6.79 -15.76
C GLN A 33 17.51 5.61 -16.18
N SER A 34 16.77 5.05 -15.22
CA SER A 34 15.82 3.96 -15.47
C SER A 34 14.40 4.42 -15.75
N ASP A 35 14.12 5.73 -15.64
CA ASP A 35 12.79 6.33 -15.77
C ASP A 35 11.77 5.76 -14.77
N PHE A 36 12.19 5.60 -13.51
CA PHE A 36 11.35 5.08 -12.42
C PHE A 36 11.20 6.09 -11.29
N LEU A 37 9.98 6.20 -10.76
CA LEU A 37 9.67 6.87 -9.50
C LEU A 37 9.26 5.81 -8.47
N THR A 38 10.07 5.62 -7.44
CA THR A 38 9.81 4.69 -6.35
C THR A 38 9.21 5.44 -5.17
N ILE A 39 8.06 4.97 -4.68
CA ILE A 39 7.42 5.49 -3.47
C ILE A 39 7.36 4.36 -2.46
N THR A 40 8.01 4.54 -1.32
CA THR A 40 8.00 3.57 -0.23
C THR A 40 7.24 4.15 0.94
N ILE A 41 6.28 3.39 1.46
CA ILE A 41 5.52 3.72 2.66
C ILE A 41 5.82 2.63 3.67
N THR A 42 6.43 3.00 4.78
CA THR A 42 6.80 2.08 5.86
C THR A 42 6.09 2.49 7.13
N ASP A 43 5.50 1.54 7.83
CA ASP A 43 4.83 1.77 9.11
C ASP A 43 5.26 0.76 10.18
N ASN A 44 5.11 1.18 11.45
CA ASN A 44 5.34 0.32 12.61
C ASN A 44 4.04 -0.17 13.26
N GLY A 45 2.99 -0.37 12.45
CA GLY A 45 1.70 -0.87 12.91
C GLY A 45 1.74 -2.34 13.30
N CYS A 46 0.56 -2.94 13.47
CA CYS A 46 0.44 -4.34 13.87
C CYS A 46 0.97 -5.36 12.83
N GLY A 47 1.25 -4.93 11.60
CA GLY A 47 1.68 -5.79 10.50
C GLY A 47 0.63 -6.82 10.08
N MET A 48 1.01 -7.70 9.16
CA MET A 48 0.15 -8.74 8.59
C MET A 48 0.79 -10.12 8.69
N SER A 49 -0.04 -11.17 8.86
CA SER A 49 0.41 -12.55 8.70
C SER A 49 0.66 -12.89 7.22
N SER A 50 1.39 -13.98 6.96
CA SER A 50 1.64 -14.49 5.60
C SER A 50 0.34 -14.74 4.81
N GLU A 51 -0.70 -15.21 5.49
CA GLU A 51 -2.03 -15.45 4.90
C GLU A 51 -2.74 -14.12 4.61
N GLN A 52 -2.56 -13.11 5.45
CA GLN A 52 -3.14 -11.79 5.20
C GLN A 52 -2.46 -11.10 4.03
N ILE A 53 -1.14 -11.23 3.87
CA ILE A 53 -0.40 -10.64 2.73
C ILE A 53 -0.88 -11.23 1.40
N SER A 54 -1.11 -12.54 1.32
CA SER A 54 -1.61 -13.15 0.08
C SER A 54 -3.04 -12.74 -0.26
N LEU A 55 -3.82 -12.38 0.76
CA LEU A 55 -5.21 -11.94 0.60
C LEU A 55 -5.35 -10.43 0.43
N VAL A 56 -4.42 -9.59 0.92
CA VAL A 56 -4.56 -8.12 0.91
C VAL A 56 -4.56 -7.54 -0.51
N THR A 57 -4.02 -8.28 -1.48
CA THR A 57 -4.07 -7.95 -2.90
C THR A 57 -5.32 -8.48 -3.61
N ASP A 58 -6.15 -9.28 -2.95
CA ASP A 58 -7.41 -9.78 -3.50
C ASP A 58 -8.49 -8.67 -3.44
N PRO A 59 -9.09 -8.29 -4.57
CA PRO A 59 -10.17 -7.31 -4.64
C PRO A 59 -11.33 -7.55 -3.67
N PHE A 60 -11.62 -8.80 -3.35
CA PHE A 60 -12.77 -9.19 -2.53
C PHE A 60 -12.43 -9.36 -1.05
N TYR A 61 -11.15 -9.27 -0.68
CA TYR A 61 -10.73 -9.36 0.71
C TYR A 61 -10.72 -7.98 1.37
N THR A 62 -11.42 -7.84 2.48
CA THR A 62 -11.31 -6.66 3.33
C THR A 62 -11.61 -7.01 4.78
N THR A 63 -10.88 -6.39 5.70
CA THR A 63 -11.12 -6.48 7.15
C THR A 63 -12.04 -5.38 7.66
N ARG A 64 -12.43 -4.42 6.81
CA ARG A 64 -13.32 -3.30 7.18
C ARG A 64 -14.78 -3.73 7.11
N THR A 65 -15.52 -3.54 8.19
CA THR A 65 -16.97 -3.89 8.26
C THR A 65 -17.87 -2.89 7.52
N THR A 66 -17.36 -1.70 7.20
CA THR A 66 -18.12 -0.60 6.57
C THR A 66 -18.10 -0.62 5.04
N ARG A 67 -17.20 -1.38 4.42
CA ARG A 67 -17.12 -1.57 2.96
C ARG A 67 -17.11 -3.06 2.64
N ARG A 68 -17.85 -3.48 1.61
CA ARG A 68 -17.91 -4.88 1.17
C ARG A 68 -16.76 -5.32 0.24
N VAL A 69 -15.87 -4.39 -0.13
CA VAL A 69 -14.85 -4.63 -1.17
C VAL A 69 -13.53 -3.92 -0.79
N GLY A 70 -12.40 -4.59 -0.98
CA GLY A 70 -11.05 -4.12 -0.64
C GLY A 70 -10.31 -3.54 -1.85
N LEU A 71 -10.95 -2.64 -2.61
CA LEU A 71 -10.43 -2.22 -3.92
C LEU A 71 -9.20 -1.28 -3.90
N GLY A 72 -8.79 -0.75 -2.74
CA GLY A 72 -7.73 0.28 -2.66
C GLY A 72 -6.39 -0.19 -3.27
N LEU A 73 -5.82 -1.26 -2.70
CA LEU A 73 -4.54 -1.83 -3.16
C LEU A 73 -4.62 -2.48 -4.56
N PRO A 74 -5.68 -3.24 -4.91
CA PRO A 74 -5.86 -3.74 -6.26
C PRO A 74 -5.91 -2.64 -7.33
N LEU A 75 -6.67 -1.56 -7.09
CA LEU A 75 -6.74 -0.44 -8.04
C LEU A 75 -5.40 0.28 -8.15
N PHE A 76 -4.67 0.41 -7.04
CA PHE A 76 -3.33 1.00 -7.08
C PHE A 76 -2.33 0.12 -7.84
N ARG A 77 -2.35 -1.20 -7.63
CA ARG A 77 -1.55 -2.15 -8.42
C ARG A 77 -1.84 -2.02 -9.90
N MET A 78 -3.12 -2.01 -10.28
CA MET A 78 -3.53 -1.82 -11.68
C MET A 78 -3.01 -0.49 -12.25
N ALA A 79 -3.08 0.60 -11.49
CA ALA A 79 -2.58 1.90 -11.92
C ALA A 79 -1.06 1.91 -12.09
N ALA A 80 -0.32 1.25 -11.19
CA ALA A 80 1.13 1.09 -11.30
C ALA A 80 1.52 0.25 -12.53
N GLU A 81 0.83 -0.87 -12.76
CA GLU A 81 1.04 -1.74 -13.92
C GLU A 81 0.70 -1.02 -15.24
N GLN A 82 -0.37 -0.22 -15.28
CA GLN A 82 -0.72 0.62 -16.45
C GLN A 82 0.33 1.69 -16.76
N ALA A 83 1.08 2.13 -15.74
CA ALA A 83 2.22 3.04 -15.89
C ALA A 83 3.53 2.32 -16.24
N GLY A 84 3.52 0.99 -16.40
CA GLY A 84 4.72 0.18 -16.66
C GLY A 84 5.54 -0.18 -15.42
N GLY A 85 5.01 0.10 -14.23
CA GLY A 85 5.63 -0.20 -12.94
C GLY A 85 5.03 -1.43 -12.25
N ASN A 86 5.21 -1.50 -10.93
CA ASN A 86 4.67 -2.58 -10.10
C ASN A 86 4.28 -2.10 -8.69
N LEU A 87 3.67 -2.99 -7.91
CA LEU A 87 3.37 -2.77 -6.49
C LEU A 87 3.79 -4.00 -5.69
N GLY A 88 4.68 -3.80 -4.72
CA GLY A 88 5.12 -4.79 -3.74
C GLY A 88 4.63 -4.43 -2.34
N ILE A 89 4.40 -5.46 -1.51
CA ILE A 89 4.04 -5.31 -0.10
C ILE A 89 4.83 -6.34 0.68
N GLU A 90 5.54 -5.89 1.70
CA GLU A 90 6.21 -6.74 2.69
C GLU A 90 5.63 -6.38 4.05
N SER A 91 5.42 -7.35 4.92
CA SER A 91 4.88 -7.10 6.25
C SER A 91 5.23 -8.24 7.18
N VAL A 92 5.41 -7.94 8.47
CA VAL A 92 5.63 -8.94 9.49
C VAL A 92 4.72 -8.66 10.67
N LEU A 93 3.91 -9.65 11.04
CA LEU A 93 3.01 -9.56 12.19
C LEU A 93 3.77 -9.11 13.45
N GLY A 94 3.30 -8.04 14.06
CA GLY A 94 3.85 -7.40 15.25
C GLY A 94 5.05 -6.46 15.00
N LYS A 95 5.49 -6.26 13.76
CA LYS A 95 6.59 -5.35 13.42
C LYS A 95 6.19 -4.16 12.56
N GLY A 96 5.22 -4.34 11.67
CA GLY A 96 4.79 -3.32 10.72
C GLY A 96 4.77 -3.83 9.29
N THR A 97 4.68 -2.88 8.35
CA THR A 97 4.59 -3.09 6.91
C THR A 97 5.58 -2.18 6.21
#